data_AF-A0A8I1WGA2-F1
#
_entry.id   AF-A0A8I1WGA2-F1
#
_cell.length_a   1.000
_cell.length_b   1.000
_cell.length_c   1.000
_cell.angle_alpha   90.00
_cell.angle_beta   90.00
_cell.angle_gamma   90.00
#
_symmetry.space_group_name_H-M   'P 1'
#
loop_
_entity.id
_entity.type
_entity.pdbx_description
1 polymer ?
#
loop_
_entity_poly.entity_id
_entity_poly.type
_entity_poly.pdbx_seq_one_letter_code
_entity_poly.pdbx_strand_id
1 'polypeptide(L)' 'MAQQGRSNNNNELLIPQAAQAIEQMKLEIASEFGVNLGPETTSRANGSVGGEITKRLVRLAQQSMGGQFH' A
#
# COMPACT_ATOMS: atom_id res chain seq x y z
N MET A 1 -17.05 -9.24 -26.19
CA MET A 1 -16.03 -8.52 -25.38
C MET A 1 -15.91 -9.24 -24.05
N ALA A 2 -14.81 -9.96 -23.81
CA ALA A 2 -14.60 -10.72 -22.58
C ALA A 2 -14.24 -9.74 -21.45
N GLN A 3 -15.15 -9.54 -20.49
CA GLN A 3 -14.84 -8.84 -19.25
C GLN A 3 -14.13 -9.81 -18.31
N GLN A 4 -12.80 -9.75 -18.40
CA GLN A 4 -11.85 -10.34 -17.47
C GLN A 4 -12.24 -9.98 -16.03
N GLY A 5 -12.34 -11.00 -15.18
CA GLY A 5 -12.75 -10.88 -13.79
C GLY A 5 -11.97 -9.78 -13.08
N ARG A 6 -12.69 -8.79 -12.56
CA ARG A 6 -12.17 -7.84 -11.58
C ARG A 6 -11.88 -8.64 -10.32
N SER A 7 -10.67 -9.19 -10.21
CA SER A 7 -10.12 -9.56 -8.91
C SER A 7 -10.01 -8.26 -8.11
N ASN A 8 -11.07 -7.95 -7.37
CA ASN A 8 -11.00 -6.99 -6.28
C ASN A 8 -10.06 -7.60 -5.25
N ASN A 9 -8.76 -7.35 -5.42
CA ASN A 9 -7.75 -7.61 -4.40
C ASN A 9 -8.01 -6.62 -3.27
N ASN A 10 -8.97 -6.95 -2.40
CA ASN A 10 -9.24 -6.21 -1.19
C ASN A 10 -8.07 -6.49 -0.24
N ASN A 11 -7.06 -5.62 -0.26
CA ASN A 11 -6.05 -5.56 0.80
C ASN A 11 -6.72 -4.94 2.04
N GLU A 12 -7.53 -5.75 2.72
CA GLU A 12 -8.10 -5.35 4.00
C GLU A 12 -6.99 -5.19 5.04
N LEU A 13 -7.15 -4.17 5.88
CA LEU A 13 -6.23 -3.92 6.98
C LEU A 13 -6.33 -5.06 7.99
N LEU A 14 -5.30 -5.90 8.06
CA LEU A 14 -5.24 -7.02 9.00
C LEU A 14 -5.21 -6.55 10.47
N ILE A 15 -4.73 -5.32 10.72
CA ILE A 15 -4.61 -4.72 12.04
C ILE A 15 -5.32 -3.36 12.00
N PRO A 16 -6.59 -3.27 12.45
CA PRO A 16 -7.37 -2.02 12.42
C PRO A 16 -6.69 -0.84 13.13
N GLN A 17 -5.92 -1.12 14.18
CA GLN A 17 -5.20 -0.13 14.98
C GLN A 17 -4.09 0.57 14.17
N ALA A 18 -3.58 -0.09 13.12
CA ALA A 18 -2.56 0.47 12.23
C ALA A 18 -3.16 1.37 11.14
N ALA A 19 -4.49 1.48 11.02
CA ALA A 19 -5.16 2.21 9.95
C ALA A 19 -4.67 3.66 9.83
N GLN A 20 -4.54 4.36 10.96
CA GLN A 20 -4.07 5.75 10.97
C GLN A 20 -2.62 5.88 10.48
N ALA A 21 -1.73 5.00 10.93
CA ALA A 21 -0.33 5.01 10.50
C ALA A 21 -0.18 4.69 9.00
N ILE A 22 -0.97 3.73 8.51
CA ILE A 22 -0.99 3.36 7.10
C ILE A 22 -1.59 4.47 6.24
N GLU A 23 -2.61 5.19 6.75
CA GLU A 23 -3.17 6.36 6.08
C GLU A 23 -2.16 7.49 5.92
N GLN A 24 -1.37 7.78 6.96
CA GLN A 24 -0.29 8.78 6.86
C GLN A 24 0.75 8.35 5.83
N MET A 25 1.20 7.10 5.88
CA MET A 25 2.14 6.55 4.90
C MET A 25 1.59 6.62 3.47
N LYS A 26 0.28 6.37 3.27
CA LYS A 26 -0.38 6.50 1.97
C LYS A 26 -0.29 7.92 1.44
N LEU A 27 -0.59 8.92 2.26
CA LEU A 27 -0.55 10.34 1.87
C LEU A 27 0.87 10.81 1.56
N GLU A 28 1.85 10.39 2.37
CA GLU A 28 3.27 10.65 2.14
C GLU A 28 3.73 10.08 0.79
N ILE A 29 3.48 8.79 0.53
CA ILE A 29 3.90 8.13 -0.71
C ILE A 29 3.17 8.72 -1.93
N ALA A 30 1.87 9.01 -1.80
CA ALA A 30 1.11 9.67 -2.86
C ALA A 30 1.73 11.02 -3.23
N SER A 31 2.16 11.79 -2.22
CA SER A 31 2.85 13.06 -2.41
C SER A 31 4.23 12.88 -3.05
N GLU A 32 5.03 11.91 -2.58
CA GLU A 32 6.33 11.57 -3.17
C GLU A 32 6.22 11.18 -4.65
N PHE A 33 5.15 10.47 -5.02
CA PHE A 33 4.93 9.97 -6.38
C PHE A 33 4.18 10.96 -7.27
N GLY A 34 3.73 12.10 -6.72
CA GLY A 34 2.90 13.06 -7.44
C GLY A 34 1.55 12.48 -7.89
N VAL A 35 1.02 11.50 -7.15
CA VAL A 35 -0.23 10.81 -7.48
C VAL A 35 -1.37 11.41 -6.65
N ASN A 36 -2.35 11.99 -7.33
CA ASN A 36 -3.63 12.33 -6.69
C ASN A 36 -4.49 11.07 -6.62
N LEU A 37 -4.74 10.52 -5.42
CA LEU A 37 -5.52 9.29 -5.27
C LEU A 37 -7.00 9.56 -5.55
N GLY A 38 -7.63 8.72 -6.38
CA GLY A 38 -9.04 8.89 -6.70
C GLY A 38 -9.53 8.02 -7.86
N PRO A 39 -10.86 7.98 -8.09
CA PRO A 39 -11.47 7.18 -9.16
C PRO A 39 -11.05 7.63 -10.56
N GLU A 40 -10.75 8.92 -10.75
CA GLU A 40 -10.29 9.51 -12.02
C GLU A 40 -8.82 9.21 -12.32
N THR A 41 -8.07 8.77 -11.30
CA THR A 41 -6.65 8.43 -11.43
C THR A 41 -6.50 7.01 -11.94
N THR A 42 -5.54 6.80 -12.84
CA THR A 42 -5.31 5.47 -13.43
C THR A 42 -5.11 4.42 -12.34
N SER A 43 -5.68 3.22 -12.54
CA SER A 43 -5.55 2.12 -11.58
C SER A 43 -4.08 1.75 -11.32
N ARG A 44 -3.20 1.95 -12.30
CA ARG A 44 -1.75 1.77 -12.15
C ARG A 44 -1.14 2.79 -11.18
N ALA A 45 -1.51 4.07 -11.29
CA ALA A 45 -1.02 5.11 -10.40
C ALA A 45 -1.52 4.90 -8.97
N ASN A 46 -2.82 4.66 -8.78
CA ASN A 46 -3.39 4.31 -7.48
C ASN A 46 -2.72 3.04 -6.89
N GLY A 47 -2.53 2.01 -7.73
CA GLY A 47 -1.89 0.75 -7.33
C GLY A 47 -0.41 0.90 -6.96
N SER A 48 0.31 1.85 -7.57
CA SER A 48 1.72 2.09 -7.27
C SER A 48 1.94 2.56 -5.83
N VAL A 49 1.04 3.40 -5.31
CA VAL A 49 1.06 3.85 -3.92
C VAL A 49 0.84 2.68 -2.97
N GLY A 50 -0.18 1.85 -3.22
CA GLY A 50 -0.45 0.65 -2.41
C GLY A 50 0.71 -0.35 -2.40
N GLY A 51 1.37 -0.55 -3.55
CA GLY A 51 2.54 -1.42 -3.67
C GLY A 51 3.73 -0.95 -2.82
N GLU A 52 4.01 0.36 -2.79
CA GLU A 52 5.07 0.91 -1.95
C GLU A 52 4.76 0.84 -0.45
N ILE A 53 3.50 1.02 -0.05
CA ILE A 53 3.09 0.80 1.35
C ILE A 53 3.47 -0.63 1.77
N THR A 54 3.05 -1.64 1.01
CA THR A 54 3.39 -3.04 1.30
C THR A 54 4.90 -3.27 1.35
N LYS A 55 5.65 -2.70 0.40
CA LYS A 55 7.11 -2.82 0.35
C LYS A 55 7.79 -2.20 1.58
N ARG A 56 7.35 -1.02 2.03
CA ARG A 56 7.86 -0.38 3.25
C ARG A 56 7.51 -1.19 4.50
N LEU A 57 6.28 -1.69 4.61
CA LEU A 57 5.87 -2.54 5.74
C LEU A 57 6.69 -3.83 5.82
N VAL A 58 6.91 -4.51 4.69
CA VAL A 58 7.76 -5.71 4.63
C VAL A 58 9.20 -5.38 5.01
N ARG A 59 9.75 -4.26 4.53
CA ARG A 59 11.10 -3.81 4.90
C ARG A 59 11.21 -3.56 6.41
N LEU A 60 10.24 -2.87 7.02
CA LEU A 60 10.20 -2.62 8.46
C LEU A 60 10.13 -3.93 9.27
N ALA A 61 9.29 -4.87 8.83
CA ALA A 61 9.19 -6.19 9.45
C ALA A 61 10.52 -6.95 9.35
N GLN A 62 11.16 -6.95 8.17
CA GLN A 62 12.46 -7.59 7.95
C GLN A 62 13.55 -6.98 8.82
N GLN A 63 13.58 -5.65 8.99
CA GLN A 63 14.54 -4.98 9.87
C GLN A 63 14.33 -5.34 11.34
N SER A 64 13.07 -5.40 11.79
CA SER A 64 12.72 -5.79 13.16
C SER A 64 13.07 -7.25 13.46
N MET A 65 12.71 -8.16 12.54
CA MET A 65 12.98 -9.59 12.68
C MET A 65 14.47 -9.92 12.49
N GLY A 66 15.16 -9.20 11.62
CA GLY A 66 16.61 -9.37 11.39
C GLY A 66 17.46 -8.97 12.59
N GLY A 67 16.95 -8.10 13.46
CA GLY A 67 17.59 -7.73 14.73
C GLY A 67 17.37 -8.72 15.88
N GLN A 68 16.48 -9.71 15.71
CA GLN A 68 16.07 -10.64 16.77
C GLN A 68 16.89 -11.94 16.80
N PHE A 69 17.83 -12.13 15.88
CA PHE A 69 18.69 -13.34 15.78
C PHE A 69 20.17 -13.09 16.14
N HIS A 70 20.46 -12.11 16.99
CA HIS A 70 21.79 -11.93 17.59
C HIS A 70 21.73 -12.07 19.10
#